data_AF-A0A1Y3EDK2-F1
#
_entry.id   AF-A0A1Y3EDK2-F1
#
_cell.length_a   1.000
_cell.length_b   1.000
_cell.length_c   1.000
_cell.angle_alpha   90.00
_cell.angle_beta   90.00
_cell.angle_gamma   90.00
#
_symmetry.space_group_name_H-M   'P 1'
#
loop_
_entity.id
_entity.type
_entity.pdbx_description
1 polymer ?
#
loop_
_entity_poly.entity_id
_entity_poly.type
_entity_poly.pdbx_seq_one_letter_code
_entity_poly.pdbx_strand_id
1 'polypeptide(L)'
;MDRQTNTDLVNVEATMRRVKNNGLVASSPLILKLAADQRHIIYFDNACFKKSKTATLNKALEVRSGWNTDVFHKAMKSKTFVTKVNESACFSIIFRHPIRHFKSLNLICEDAQTRQNWKADKNRNGYLAFEETWNLLLSLNLELDKQIARKTFEKSDFRKEGPSADALDFDEFHHFFRYLTDRPDLRDIIRHYLCGHQLMGDATIEGYILALKKGARLLELDIWPGENDLQVTHGHTLVKPVSLSVVLKAINNYGFSTTPYPIILSLEIHCDVRKQAILADMLVKTFGKKLHKNVAHLKTLPSPEELKNKILLKGKGGLAKELATLIAIVSAKLVNPLVDLERHAINSMASKSEDQLVAMVEENQPAMVKYTSQHLVKCYPRGTRTSSTNMNPTADLANDLNTAMFSINGNCGYVLKPDCLQNKESSTEQQVKRMIVRILSANFLPKPSTTTSKEDVIDPYVKVETFGMPSDRVKYRTAVIRNNGFNPCWNESFRIDLRYADSAFLRFCIKDYNLRAKDDFIGQYTIPVNSIRPGYSYIHLKTGFYRQEDPAAVLFVFISFKAE
;
A
#
# COMPACT_ATOMS: atom_id res chain seq x y z
N MET A 1 -43.88 6.71 27.47
CA MET A 1 -43.76 7.68 26.37
C MET A 1 -42.63 7.23 25.47
N ASP A 2 -42.99 6.42 24.48
CA ASP A 2 -42.10 5.94 23.42
C ASP A 2 -41.63 7.10 22.54
N ARG A 3 -40.32 7.25 22.39
CA ARG A 3 -39.75 7.96 21.24
C ARG A 3 -39.38 6.92 20.19
N GLN A 4 -40.39 6.51 19.41
CA GLN A 4 -40.17 5.95 18.07
C GLN A 4 -39.43 7.02 17.26
N THR A 5 -38.13 6.83 17.06
CA THR A 5 -37.43 7.51 15.96
C THR A 5 -37.84 6.78 14.70
N ASN A 6 -38.90 7.28 14.08
CA ASN A 6 -39.32 6.88 12.74
C ASN A 6 -38.22 7.33 11.78
N THR A 7 -37.21 6.49 11.62
CA THR A 7 -36.27 6.54 10.51
C THR A 7 -36.94 5.68 9.45
N ASP A 8 -37.51 6.32 8.44
CA ASP A 8 -38.02 5.62 7.27
C ASP A 8 -36.93 4.62 6.83
N LEU A 9 -37.28 3.35 6.72
CA LEU A 9 -36.35 2.30 6.34
C LEU A 9 -36.39 2.21 4.82
N VAL A 10 -35.24 2.14 4.15
CA VAL A 10 -35.21 1.77 2.73
C VAL A 10 -35.52 0.28 2.63
N ASN A 11 -36.39 -0.12 1.70
CA ASN A 11 -36.91 -1.49 1.50
C ASN A 11 -35.84 -2.52 1.04
N VAL A 12 -34.57 -2.36 1.38
CA VAL A 12 -33.50 -3.33 1.12
C VAL A 12 -33.38 -4.25 2.35
N GLU A 13 -34.14 -5.33 2.37
CA GLU A 13 -34.21 -6.32 3.47
C GLU A 13 -33.65 -7.69 3.06
N ALA A 14 -32.46 -8.10 3.52
CA ALA A 14 -31.93 -9.43 3.20
C ALA A 14 -31.97 -10.40 4.35
N THR A 15 -32.44 -11.60 4.05
CA THR A 15 -32.41 -12.74 4.96
C THR A 15 -31.09 -13.49 4.79
N MET A 16 -30.36 -13.66 5.88
CA MET A 16 -29.07 -14.34 5.91
C MET A 16 -28.99 -15.24 7.14
N ARG A 17 -28.00 -16.13 7.19
CA ARG A 17 -27.67 -16.88 8.41
C ARG A 17 -26.42 -16.31 9.05
N ARG A 18 -26.42 -16.20 10.38
CA ARG A 18 -25.29 -15.65 11.13
C ARG A 18 -24.43 -16.76 11.72
N VAL A 19 -23.11 -16.61 11.62
CA VAL A 19 -22.16 -17.45 12.35
C VAL A 19 -21.78 -16.76 13.65
N LYS A 20 -22.06 -17.43 14.78
CA LYS A 20 -21.75 -16.94 16.12
C LYS A 20 -20.26 -17.09 16.41
N ASN A 21 -19.73 -16.32 17.36
CA ASN A 21 -18.30 -16.30 17.70
C ASN A 21 -17.74 -17.68 18.14
N ASN A 22 -18.60 -18.61 18.54
CA ASN A 22 -18.21 -19.98 18.87
C ASN A 22 -18.10 -20.90 17.63
N GLY A 23 -18.39 -20.41 16.43
CA GLY A 23 -18.33 -21.15 15.17
C GLY A 23 -19.65 -21.82 14.77
N LEU A 24 -20.71 -21.68 15.56
CA LEU A 24 -22.02 -22.28 15.26
C LEU A 24 -22.88 -21.34 14.41
N VAL A 25 -23.58 -21.92 13.43
CA VAL A 25 -24.61 -21.23 12.65
C VAL A 25 -25.84 -21.01 13.53
N ALA A 26 -26.37 -19.79 13.56
CA ALA A 26 -27.61 -19.50 14.25
C ALA A 26 -28.78 -20.26 13.61
N SER A 27 -29.65 -20.82 14.45
CA SER A 27 -30.86 -21.55 14.02
C SER A 27 -31.90 -20.64 13.37
N SER A 28 -31.98 -19.39 13.84
CA SER A 28 -32.89 -18.37 13.30
C SER A 28 -32.20 -17.56 12.18
N PRO A 29 -32.93 -17.19 11.12
CA PRO A 29 -32.43 -16.27 10.12
C PRO A 29 -32.21 -14.88 10.73
N LEU A 30 -31.15 -14.22 10.26
CA LEU A 30 -30.80 -12.85 10.52
C LEU A 30 -31.38 -11.99 9.39
N ILE A 31 -32.20 -11.01 9.74
CA ILE A 31 -32.72 -10.04 8.76
C ILE A 31 -31.83 -8.81 8.84
N LEU A 32 -31.23 -8.39 7.72
CA LEU A 32 -30.33 -7.26 7.61
C LEU A 32 -30.96 -6.19 6.72
N LYS A 33 -31.15 -4.99 7.27
CA LYS A 33 -31.74 -3.82 6.62
C LYS A 33 -30.74 -2.67 6.57
N LEU A 34 -30.76 -1.89 5.49
CA LEU A 34 -30.05 -0.61 5.43
C LEU A 34 -31.01 0.51 5.87
N ALA A 35 -30.60 1.33 6.83
CA ALA A 35 -31.38 2.51 7.23
C ALA A 35 -31.45 3.52 6.06
N ALA A 36 -32.49 4.37 5.99
CA ALA A 36 -32.62 5.32 4.87
C ALA A 36 -31.47 6.31 4.74
N ASP A 37 -30.73 6.57 5.82
CA ASP A 37 -29.54 7.40 5.77
C ASP A 37 -28.36 6.76 5.03
N GLN A 38 -28.48 5.49 4.62
CA GLN A 38 -27.44 4.68 3.96
C GLN A 38 -26.12 4.61 4.75
N ARG A 39 -26.13 4.97 6.02
CA ARG A 39 -24.97 5.01 6.92
C ARG A 39 -25.06 3.94 8.01
N HIS A 40 -26.23 3.34 8.22
CA HIS A 40 -26.44 2.34 9.25
C HIS A 40 -27.02 1.03 8.70
N ILE A 41 -26.41 -0.08 9.10
CA ILE A 41 -26.98 -1.41 8.96
C ILE A 41 -27.74 -1.75 10.24
N ILE A 42 -29.01 -2.14 10.11
CA ILE A 42 -29.85 -2.63 11.21
C ILE A 42 -30.05 -4.12 10.99
N TYR A 43 -29.74 -4.94 11.99
CA TYR A 43 -29.95 -6.39 11.90
C TYR A 43 -30.77 -6.93 13.07
N PHE A 44 -31.66 -7.87 12.76
CA PHE A 44 -32.60 -8.50 13.67
C PHE A 44 -32.21 -9.97 13.85
N ASP A 45 -31.87 -10.37 15.07
CA ASP A 45 -31.44 -11.74 15.38
C ASP A 45 -32.62 -12.77 15.39
N ASN A 46 -33.87 -12.35 15.09
CA ASN A 46 -35.07 -13.20 14.99
C ASN A 46 -36.16 -12.58 14.07
N ALA A 47 -36.94 -13.41 13.38
CA ALA A 47 -38.00 -13.03 12.45
C ALA A 47 -39.17 -12.21 13.07
N CYS A 48 -39.33 -12.21 14.39
CA CYS A 48 -40.38 -11.45 15.08
C CYS A 48 -39.99 -9.99 15.39
N PHE A 49 -38.87 -9.47 14.87
CA PHE A 49 -38.42 -8.06 14.98
C PHE A 49 -38.25 -7.46 16.40
N LYS A 50 -38.35 -8.25 17.47
CA LYS A 50 -38.41 -7.75 18.87
C LYS A 50 -37.12 -7.08 19.39
N LYS A 51 -35.95 -7.35 18.82
CA LYS A 51 -34.66 -6.71 19.19
C LYS A 51 -33.78 -6.52 17.96
N SER A 52 -33.45 -5.26 17.65
CA SER A 52 -32.54 -4.88 16.58
C SER A 52 -31.16 -4.50 17.14
N LYS A 53 -30.13 -4.62 16.31
CA LYS A 53 -28.80 -4.08 16.56
C LYS A 53 -28.40 -3.24 15.37
N THR A 54 -27.77 -2.10 15.64
CA THR A 54 -27.36 -1.16 14.61
C THR A 54 -25.84 -1.13 14.51
N ALA A 55 -25.31 -1.12 13.30
CA ALA A 55 -23.90 -0.97 12.98
C ALA A 55 -23.71 0.18 11.99
N THR A 56 -22.89 1.17 12.35
CA THR A 56 -22.58 2.30 11.47
C THR A 56 -21.53 1.89 10.43
N LEU A 57 -21.83 2.08 9.15
CA LEU A 57 -20.99 1.74 8.01
C LEU A 57 -19.66 2.50 8.00
N ASN A 58 -19.62 3.75 8.46
CA ASN A 58 -18.38 4.51 8.58
C ASN A 58 -17.41 3.94 9.63
N LYS A 59 -17.86 2.99 10.45
CA LYS A 59 -17.01 2.22 11.38
C LYS A 59 -16.61 0.86 10.80
N ALA A 60 -17.14 0.47 9.64
CA ALA A 60 -16.69 -0.71 8.92
C ALA A 60 -15.31 -0.42 8.33
N LEU A 61 -14.36 -1.28 8.66
CA LEU A 61 -12.97 -1.20 8.20
C LEU A 61 -12.80 -1.93 6.88
N GLU A 62 -13.47 -3.07 6.73
CA GLU A 62 -13.39 -3.91 5.53
C GLU A 62 -14.54 -4.95 5.48
N VAL A 63 -14.75 -5.52 4.30
CA VAL A 63 -15.62 -6.68 4.08
C VAL A 63 -14.76 -7.81 3.54
N ARG A 64 -14.74 -8.95 4.24
CA ARG A 64 -13.98 -10.14 3.85
C ARG A 64 -14.92 -11.16 3.22
N SER A 65 -14.62 -11.62 2.01
CA SER A 65 -15.35 -12.72 1.36
C SER A 65 -14.89 -14.08 1.89
N GLY A 66 -15.70 -15.11 1.68
CA GLY A 66 -15.35 -16.48 2.03
C GLY A 66 -15.20 -16.69 3.53
N TRP A 67 -14.32 -17.62 3.90
CA TRP A 67 -14.09 -18.01 5.29
C TRP A 67 -12.98 -17.23 6.00
N ASN A 68 -12.62 -16.05 5.48
CA ASN A 68 -11.44 -15.27 5.85
C ASN A 68 -11.56 -14.51 7.20
N THR A 69 -12.21 -15.09 8.21
CA THR A 69 -12.22 -14.59 9.59
C THR A 69 -12.00 -15.72 10.60
N ASP A 70 -11.50 -15.36 11.79
CA ASP A 70 -11.27 -16.32 12.87
C ASP A 70 -12.53 -17.11 13.26
N VAL A 71 -13.70 -16.49 13.10
CA VAL A 71 -15.00 -17.12 13.37
C VAL A 71 -15.32 -18.19 12.33
N PHE A 72 -15.09 -17.91 11.04
CA PHE A 72 -15.25 -18.91 9.98
C PHE A 72 -14.15 -19.97 10.00
N HIS A 73 -12.90 -19.62 10.30
CA HIS A 73 -11.81 -20.57 10.55
C HIS A 73 -12.10 -21.52 11.72
N LYS A 74 -12.85 -21.07 12.73
CA LYS A 74 -13.33 -21.93 13.81
C LYS A 74 -14.49 -22.81 13.35
N ALA A 75 -15.42 -22.28 12.55
CA ALA A 75 -16.58 -23.01 12.04
C ALA A 75 -16.20 -24.15 11.08
N MET A 76 -15.21 -23.93 10.20
CA MET A 76 -14.75 -24.92 9.21
C MET A 76 -14.07 -26.15 9.82
N LYS A 77 -13.73 -26.13 11.12
CA LYS A 77 -13.24 -27.33 11.83
C LYS A 77 -14.33 -28.42 11.96
N SER A 78 -15.60 -28.04 11.80
CA SER A 78 -16.72 -28.98 11.77
C SER A 78 -16.92 -29.53 10.36
N LYS A 79 -16.80 -30.86 10.20
CA LYS A 79 -17.09 -31.53 8.92
C LYS A 79 -18.50 -31.21 8.41
N THR A 80 -19.48 -31.16 9.30
CA THR A 80 -20.87 -30.82 8.97
C THR A 80 -21.02 -29.40 8.43
N PHE A 81 -20.22 -28.46 8.90
CA PHE A 81 -20.24 -27.07 8.42
C PHE A 81 -19.72 -26.98 6.99
N VAL A 82 -18.54 -27.56 6.73
CA VAL A 82 -17.89 -27.54 5.42
C VAL A 82 -18.74 -28.23 4.35
N THR A 83 -19.49 -29.28 4.71
CA THR A 83 -20.40 -29.97 3.76
C THR A 83 -21.70 -29.21 3.47
N LYS A 84 -22.13 -28.29 4.34
CA LYS A 84 -23.46 -27.63 4.25
C LYS A 84 -23.40 -26.15 3.92
N VAL A 85 -22.23 -25.51 4.02
CA VAL A 85 -22.06 -24.08 3.84
C VAL A 85 -21.08 -23.85 2.71
N ASN A 86 -21.53 -23.22 1.63
CA ASN A 86 -20.67 -22.86 0.51
C ASN A 86 -19.83 -21.62 0.87
N GLU A 87 -18.51 -21.70 0.66
CA GLU A 87 -17.59 -20.59 0.90
C GLU A 87 -17.96 -19.35 0.08
N SER A 88 -18.40 -19.52 -1.17
CA SER A 88 -18.76 -18.40 -2.05
C SER A 88 -19.97 -17.58 -1.56
N ALA A 89 -20.79 -18.18 -0.68
CA ALA A 89 -21.95 -17.55 -0.06
C ALA A 89 -21.62 -16.88 1.30
N CYS A 90 -20.38 -17.01 1.79
CA CYS A 90 -19.95 -16.48 3.07
C CYS A 90 -19.26 -15.13 2.92
N PHE A 91 -19.50 -14.23 3.88
CA PHE A 91 -18.72 -13.00 4.02
C PHE A 91 -18.79 -12.45 5.45
N SER A 92 -17.86 -11.56 5.79
CA SER A 92 -17.81 -10.91 7.10
C SER A 92 -17.59 -9.41 6.96
N ILE A 93 -18.32 -8.62 7.74
CA ILE A 93 -18.09 -7.18 7.84
C ILE A 93 -17.29 -6.92 9.12
N ILE A 94 -16.13 -6.29 8.98
CA ILE A 94 -15.23 -5.98 10.10
C ILE A 94 -15.45 -4.54 10.52
N PHE A 95 -15.78 -4.32 11.78
CA PHE A 95 -16.00 -3.01 12.37
C PHE A 95 -14.91 -2.67 13.36
N ARG A 96 -14.56 -1.38 13.46
CA ARG A 96 -13.74 -0.82 14.53
C ARG A 96 -14.47 -0.97 15.88
N HIS A 97 -13.83 -1.56 16.88
CA HIS A 97 -14.41 -1.77 18.21
C HIS A 97 -13.58 -1.09 19.30
N PRO A 98 -14.19 -0.28 20.21
CA PRO A 98 -13.44 0.52 21.19
C PRO A 98 -12.54 -0.30 22.13
N ILE A 99 -12.98 -1.50 22.51
CA ILE A 99 -12.29 -2.33 23.53
C ILE A 99 -11.52 -3.51 22.91
N ARG A 100 -11.97 -4.00 21.75
CA ARG A 100 -11.45 -5.24 21.13
C ARG A 100 -10.65 -4.95 19.86
N HIS A 101 -10.43 -3.67 19.57
CA HIS A 101 -9.86 -3.12 18.34
C HIS A 101 -10.72 -3.39 17.09
N PHE A 102 -11.26 -4.60 16.92
CA PHE A 102 -12.18 -4.99 15.85
C PHE A 102 -13.32 -5.90 16.33
N LYS A 103 -14.41 -5.92 15.57
CA LYS A 103 -15.56 -6.83 15.75
C LYS A 103 -16.08 -7.26 14.38
N SER A 104 -16.27 -8.56 14.17
CA SER A 104 -16.83 -9.08 12.91
C SER A 104 -18.32 -9.41 13.01
N LEU A 105 -19.05 -9.12 11.93
CA LEU A 105 -20.38 -9.66 11.67
C LEU A 105 -20.24 -10.69 10.54
N ASN A 106 -20.37 -11.97 10.87
CA ASN A 106 -20.08 -13.11 9.98
C ASN A 106 -21.40 -13.70 9.46
N LEU A 107 -21.58 -13.69 8.14
CA LEU A 107 -22.85 -13.89 7.46
C LEU A 107 -22.74 -14.94 6.34
N ILE A 108 -23.82 -15.69 6.16
CA ILE A 108 -24.00 -16.70 5.13
C ILE A 108 -25.24 -16.31 4.33
N CYS A 109 -25.08 -16.04 3.03
CA CYS A 109 -26.17 -15.87 2.08
C CYS A 109 -26.77 -17.22 1.66
N GLU A 110 -27.94 -17.21 1.03
CA GLU A 110 -28.54 -18.44 0.47
C GLU A 110 -27.72 -18.97 -0.71
N ASP A 111 -27.19 -18.09 -1.56
CA ASP A 111 -26.27 -18.41 -2.65
C ASP A 111 -25.28 -17.27 -2.97
N ALA A 112 -24.37 -17.53 -3.91
CA ALA A 112 -23.36 -16.58 -4.34
C ALA A 112 -23.92 -15.41 -5.19
N GLN A 113 -25.11 -15.56 -5.77
CA GLN A 113 -25.80 -14.58 -6.61
C GLN A 113 -26.46 -13.50 -5.73
N THR A 114 -27.11 -13.91 -4.64
CA THR A 114 -27.68 -13.05 -3.60
C THR A 114 -26.63 -12.12 -2.96
N ARG A 115 -25.38 -12.58 -2.89
CA ARG A 115 -24.22 -11.78 -2.48
C ARG A 115 -23.87 -10.69 -3.51
N GLN A 116 -24.05 -10.94 -4.80
CA GLN A 116 -23.80 -9.98 -5.88
C GLN A 116 -24.95 -8.98 -6.06
N ASN A 117 -26.20 -9.43 -5.92
CA ASN A 117 -27.40 -8.60 -6.03
C ASN A 117 -27.43 -7.44 -5.01
N TRP A 118 -26.75 -7.59 -3.86
CA TRP A 118 -26.61 -6.55 -2.83
C TRP A 118 -25.93 -5.24 -3.28
N LYS A 119 -25.30 -5.19 -4.46
CA LYS A 119 -24.54 -4.02 -4.92
C LYS A 119 -25.22 -3.16 -5.99
N ALA A 120 -26.24 -3.64 -6.71
CA ALA A 120 -26.81 -2.91 -7.86
C ALA A 120 -28.34 -2.96 -7.99
N ASP A 121 -28.98 -4.07 -7.59
CA ASP A 121 -30.44 -4.25 -7.67
C ASP A 121 -31.10 -3.77 -6.35
N LYS A 122 -31.59 -2.52 -6.33
CA LYS A 122 -32.11 -1.88 -5.11
C LYS A 122 -33.52 -2.35 -4.79
N ASN A 123 -34.30 -2.77 -5.78
CA ASN A 123 -35.70 -3.20 -5.64
C ASN A 123 -35.88 -4.73 -5.58
N ARG A 124 -34.83 -5.51 -5.86
CA ARG A 124 -34.74 -6.97 -5.72
C ARG A 124 -35.69 -7.75 -6.62
N ASN A 125 -35.98 -7.20 -7.79
CA ASN A 125 -36.82 -7.87 -8.76
C ASN A 125 -36.01 -8.82 -9.69
N GLY A 126 -34.68 -8.85 -9.58
CA GLY A 126 -33.81 -9.65 -10.45
C GLY A 126 -33.42 -8.98 -11.77
N TYR A 127 -33.83 -7.72 -11.96
CA TYR A 127 -33.57 -6.88 -13.13
C TYR A 127 -33.03 -5.52 -12.69
N LEU A 128 -32.34 -4.81 -13.58
CA LEU A 128 -31.82 -3.46 -13.32
C LEU A 128 -32.60 -2.44 -14.15
N ALA A 129 -33.44 -1.64 -13.49
CA ALA A 129 -34.10 -0.52 -14.15
C ALA A 129 -33.07 0.52 -14.62
N PHE A 130 -33.46 1.37 -15.59
CA PHE A 130 -32.54 2.38 -16.12
C PHE A 130 -31.97 3.30 -15.04
N GLU A 131 -32.76 3.72 -14.05
CA GLU A 131 -32.27 4.57 -12.95
C GLU A 131 -31.32 3.82 -11.99
N GLU A 132 -31.49 2.51 -11.82
CA GLU A 132 -30.57 1.69 -11.01
C GLU A 132 -29.23 1.51 -11.75
N THR A 133 -29.31 1.27 -13.06
CA THR A 133 -28.17 1.19 -13.97
C THR A 133 -27.43 2.53 -14.06
N TRP A 134 -28.16 3.63 -14.24
CA TRP A 134 -27.61 4.99 -14.31
C TRP A 134 -26.87 5.40 -13.03
N ASN A 135 -27.46 5.14 -11.86
CA ASN A 135 -26.81 5.38 -10.58
C ASN A 135 -25.56 4.52 -10.36
N LEU A 136 -25.56 3.28 -10.88
CA LEU A 136 -24.37 2.42 -10.86
C LEU A 136 -23.26 3.00 -11.74
N LEU A 137 -23.57 3.50 -12.94
CA LEU A 137 -22.58 4.14 -13.84
C LEU A 137 -21.97 5.41 -13.22
N LEU A 138 -22.79 6.26 -12.60
CA LEU A 138 -22.31 7.45 -11.87
C LEU A 138 -21.39 7.09 -10.70
N SER A 139 -21.67 5.98 -10.01
CA SER A 139 -20.80 5.48 -8.94
C SER A 139 -19.44 4.95 -9.45
N LEU A 140 -19.34 4.63 -10.75
CA LEU A 140 -18.15 4.14 -11.43
C LEU A 140 -17.37 5.24 -12.18
N ASN A 141 -17.63 6.52 -11.89
CA ASN A 141 -16.96 7.69 -12.49
C ASN A 141 -17.18 7.90 -14.00
N LEU A 142 -18.27 7.38 -14.55
CA LEU A 142 -18.67 7.60 -15.93
C LEU A 142 -19.40 8.94 -16.09
N GLU A 143 -18.82 9.87 -16.86
CA GLU A 143 -19.61 10.90 -17.53
C GLU A 143 -20.07 10.34 -18.88
N LEU A 144 -21.27 9.78 -18.84
CA LEU A 144 -22.02 9.40 -20.01
C LEU A 144 -23.09 10.46 -20.22
N ASP A 145 -23.33 10.89 -21.45
CA ASP A 145 -24.55 11.63 -21.73
C ASP A 145 -25.75 10.71 -21.39
N LYS A 146 -26.68 11.20 -20.57
CA LYS A 146 -27.82 10.39 -20.08
C LYS A 146 -28.67 9.86 -21.26
N GLN A 147 -28.71 10.57 -22.40
CA GLN A 147 -29.37 10.10 -23.62
C GLN A 147 -28.57 9.00 -24.32
N ILE A 148 -27.23 9.07 -24.34
CA ILE A 148 -26.37 8.00 -24.87
C ILE A 148 -26.47 6.74 -24.00
N ALA A 149 -26.42 6.89 -22.67
CA ALA A 149 -26.62 5.78 -21.74
C ALA A 149 -28.03 5.17 -21.92
N ARG A 150 -29.07 6.00 -22.08
CA ARG A 150 -30.44 5.55 -22.34
C ARG A 150 -30.57 4.79 -23.67
N LYS A 151 -30.03 5.33 -24.76
CA LYS A 151 -30.01 4.64 -26.07
C LYS A 151 -29.24 3.32 -26.02
N THR A 152 -28.14 3.27 -25.27
CA THR A 152 -27.34 2.05 -25.13
C THR A 152 -28.05 1.01 -24.26
N PHE A 153 -28.77 1.47 -23.23
CA PHE A 153 -29.61 0.65 -22.36
C PHE A 153 -30.75 0.02 -23.17
N GLU A 154 -31.48 0.83 -23.93
CA GLU A 154 -32.58 0.37 -24.79
C GLU A 154 -32.12 -0.62 -25.87
N LYS A 155 -30.91 -0.45 -26.41
CA LYS A 155 -30.30 -1.40 -27.36
C LYS A 155 -29.88 -2.72 -26.71
N SER A 156 -29.60 -2.70 -25.41
CA SER A 156 -29.11 -3.87 -24.66
C SER A 156 -30.23 -4.63 -23.97
N ASP A 157 -31.42 -4.03 -23.84
CA ASP A 157 -32.68 -4.65 -23.43
C ASP A 157 -33.34 -5.32 -24.65
N PHE A 158 -32.78 -6.47 -25.05
CA PHE A 158 -33.20 -7.20 -26.26
C PHE A 158 -34.24 -8.29 -25.98
N ARG A 159 -34.41 -8.72 -24.73
CA ARG A 159 -35.41 -9.68 -24.27
C ARG A 159 -36.70 -9.00 -23.84
N LYS A 160 -36.67 -7.73 -23.39
CA LYS A 160 -37.86 -6.98 -22.95
C LYS A 160 -38.63 -7.66 -21.83
N GLU A 161 -37.92 -8.39 -20.97
CA GLU A 161 -38.48 -9.16 -19.85
C GLU A 161 -38.24 -8.45 -18.51
N GLY A 162 -39.16 -8.62 -17.55
CA GLY A 162 -39.08 -8.00 -16.23
C GLY A 162 -40.33 -7.21 -15.83
N PRO A 163 -40.36 -6.61 -14.63
CA PRO A 163 -41.55 -5.92 -14.10
C PRO A 163 -41.94 -4.64 -14.86
N SER A 164 -41.07 -4.15 -15.74
CA SER A 164 -41.35 -3.14 -16.76
C SER A 164 -40.49 -3.44 -17.99
N ALA A 165 -40.98 -3.18 -19.20
CA ALA A 165 -40.24 -3.34 -20.49
C ALA A 165 -39.09 -2.32 -20.67
N ASP A 166 -38.38 -2.03 -19.58
CA ASP A 166 -37.33 -1.01 -19.39
C ASP A 166 -36.39 -1.44 -18.24
N ALA A 167 -35.99 -2.71 -18.25
CA ALA A 167 -35.16 -3.32 -17.23
C ALA A 167 -34.22 -4.34 -17.87
N LEU A 168 -32.95 -4.33 -17.48
CA LEU A 168 -31.96 -5.28 -18.00
C LEU A 168 -31.85 -6.48 -17.06
N ASP A 169 -31.90 -7.68 -17.61
CA ASP A 169 -31.42 -8.85 -16.89
C ASP A 169 -29.87 -8.86 -16.80
N PHE A 170 -29.30 -9.91 -16.20
CA PHE A 170 -27.85 -10.00 -16.02
C PHE A 170 -27.06 -10.08 -17.34
N ASP A 171 -27.57 -10.80 -18.34
CA ASP A 171 -26.89 -10.96 -19.64
C ASP A 171 -26.97 -9.67 -20.44
N GLU A 172 -28.11 -9.00 -20.37
CA GLU A 172 -28.39 -7.71 -20.99
C GLU A 172 -27.61 -6.58 -20.35
N PHE A 173 -27.50 -6.56 -19.02
CA PHE A 173 -26.63 -5.63 -18.30
C PHE A 173 -25.15 -5.89 -18.61
N HIS A 174 -24.75 -7.15 -18.72
CA HIS A 174 -23.39 -7.49 -19.14
C HIS A 174 -23.14 -7.07 -20.59
N HIS A 175 -24.10 -7.21 -21.50
CA HIS A 175 -24.01 -6.70 -22.87
C HIS A 175 -23.90 -5.16 -22.91
N PHE A 176 -24.76 -4.47 -22.16
CA PHE A 176 -24.75 -3.02 -21.94
C PHE A 176 -23.40 -2.53 -21.41
N PHE A 177 -22.90 -3.15 -20.35
CA PHE A 177 -21.63 -2.81 -19.73
C PHE A 177 -20.45 -3.12 -20.66
N ARG A 178 -20.48 -4.25 -21.39
CA ARG A 178 -19.48 -4.55 -22.43
C ARG A 178 -19.44 -3.48 -23.50
N TYR A 179 -20.59 -3.05 -24.02
CA TYR A 179 -20.66 -2.00 -25.03
C TYR A 179 -20.03 -0.68 -24.56
N LEU A 180 -20.14 -0.39 -23.25
CA LEU A 180 -19.57 0.79 -22.62
C LEU A 180 -18.07 0.65 -22.25
N THR A 181 -17.55 -0.57 -22.13
CA THR A 181 -16.23 -0.84 -21.50
C THR A 181 -15.28 -1.73 -22.32
N ASP A 182 -15.65 -2.18 -23.53
CA ASP A 182 -14.92 -3.22 -24.27
C ASP A 182 -13.48 -2.83 -24.60
N ARG A 183 -12.54 -3.59 -24.02
CA ARG A 183 -11.10 -3.57 -24.24
C ARG A 183 -10.57 -5.01 -24.15
N PRO A 184 -10.45 -5.73 -25.28
CA PRO A 184 -10.15 -7.17 -25.30
C PRO A 184 -8.83 -7.55 -24.60
N ASP A 185 -7.91 -6.61 -24.50
CA ASP A 185 -6.55 -6.73 -24.01
C ASP A 185 -6.40 -6.77 -22.47
N LEU A 186 -7.41 -6.34 -21.70
CA LEU A 186 -7.34 -6.24 -20.24
C LEU A 186 -8.23 -7.26 -19.49
N ARG A 187 -8.96 -8.08 -20.26
CA ARG A 187 -10.06 -8.93 -19.77
C ARG A 187 -9.60 -10.04 -18.81
N ASP A 188 -8.40 -10.58 -19.01
CA ASP A 188 -7.88 -11.72 -18.23
C ASP A 188 -7.10 -11.30 -16.97
N ILE A 189 -6.58 -10.06 -16.95
CA ILE A 189 -5.76 -9.52 -15.84
C ILE A 189 -6.65 -9.09 -14.67
N ILE A 190 -7.77 -8.40 -14.96
CA ILE A 190 -8.69 -7.85 -13.96
C ILE A 190 -9.39 -8.96 -13.15
N ARG A 191 -9.58 -10.15 -13.75
CA ARG A 191 -10.26 -11.29 -13.11
C ARG A 191 -9.40 -12.03 -12.08
N HIS A 192 -8.08 -11.98 -12.18
CA HIS A 192 -7.17 -12.79 -11.36
C HIS A 192 -6.68 -12.07 -10.08
N TYR A 193 -6.78 -10.75 -9.99
CA TYR A 193 -6.09 -9.95 -8.96
C TYR A 193 -6.96 -9.43 -7.80
N LEU A 194 -8.28 -9.55 -7.86
CA LEU A 194 -9.22 -9.01 -6.84
C LEU A 194 -9.16 -9.70 -5.45
N CYS A 195 -8.16 -10.54 -5.17
CA CYS A 195 -8.07 -11.35 -3.94
C CYS A 195 -6.83 -11.07 -3.05
N GLY A 196 -6.05 -10.00 -3.29
CA GLY A 196 -4.75 -9.81 -2.61
C GLY A 196 -4.67 -8.69 -1.55
N HIS A 197 -4.82 -9.04 -0.26
CA HIS A 197 -4.16 -8.50 0.95
C HIS A 197 -3.97 -6.97 1.19
N GLN A 198 -4.30 -6.50 2.40
CA GLN A 198 -3.82 -5.22 2.98
C GLN A 198 -3.54 -5.32 4.49
N LEU A 199 -2.44 -4.73 4.98
CA LEU A 199 -2.20 -4.35 6.39
C LEU A 199 -1.27 -3.11 6.50
N MET A 200 -1.40 -2.35 7.60
CA MET A 200 -0.69 -1.10 7.94
C MET A 200 -0.65 -0.89 9.46
N GLY A 201 0.20 0.04 9.98
CA GLY A 201 -0.18 0.84 11.16
C GLY A 201 0.84 1.10 12.29
N ASP A 202 0.83 0.26 13.33
CA ASP A 202 1.54 0.53 14.60
C ASP A 202 2.93 -0.11 14.63
N ALA A 203 3.68 0.04 15.74
CA ALA A 203 4.72 -0.93 16.10
C ALA A 203 4.03 -2.28 16.26
N THR A 204 3.90 -2.97 15.14
CA THR A 204 3.13 -4.18 14.95
C THR A 204 4.06 -5.19 14.34
N ILE A 205 3.81 -6.44 14.67
CA ILE A 205 4.53 -7.56 14.07
C ILE A 205 4.26 -7.53 12.55
N GLU A 206 3.05 -7.13 12.18
CA GLU A 206 2.57 -6.91 10.81
C GLU A 206 3.41 -5.87 10.05
N GLY A 207 3.79 -4.75 10.69
CA GLY A 207 4.67 -3.75 10.10
C GLY A 207 6.03 -4.31 9.72
N TYR A 208 6.66 -5.09 10.60
CA TYR A 208 7.92 -5.78 10.30
C TYR A 208 7.77 -6.79 9.16
N ILE A 209 6.73 -7.62 9.19
CA ILE A 209 6.48 -8.62 8.14
C ILE A 209 6.26 -7.93 6.79
N LEU A 210 5.47 -6.86 6.76
CA LEU A 210 5.19 -6.12 5.54
C LEU A 210 6.43 -5.44 4.99
N ALA A 211 7.24 -4.79 5.84
CA ALA A 211 8.50 -4.18 5.42
C ALA A 211 9.44 -5.22 4.81
N LEU A 212 9.58 -6.39 5.45
CA LEU A 212 10.40 -7.50 4.94
C LEU A 212 9.86 -8.05 3.61
N LYS A 213 8.54 -8.25 3.48
CA LYS A 213 7.90 -8.67 2.23
C LYS A 213 8.05 -7.64 1.11
N LYS A 214 8.13 -6.36 1.44
CA LYS A 214 8.46 -5.27 0.49
C LYS A 214 9.96 -5.16 0.20
N GLY A 215 10.78 -6.09 0.68
CA GLY A 215 12.21 -6.15 0.40
C GLY A 215 13.08 -5.34 1.36
N ALA A 216 12.55 -4.71 2.42
CA ALA A 216 13.37 -3.90 3.35
C ALA A 216 14.50 -4.73 3.99
N ARG A 217 15.74 -4.22 3.94
CA ARG A 217 16.96 -4.91 4.43
C ARG A 217 17.64 -4.22 5.61
N LEU A 218 17.18 -3.03 6.01
CA LEU A 218 17.63 -2.33 7.22
C LEU A 218 16.41 -2.12 8.11
N LEU A 219 16.43 -2.71 9.31
CA LEU A 219 15.39 -2.53 10.32
C LEU A 219 15.98 -1.89 11.56
N GLU A 220 15.21 -1.03 12.20
CA GLU A 220 15.57 -0.40 13.47
C GLU A 220 14.78 -1.03 14.60
N LEU A 221 15.47 -1.36 15.69
CA LEU A 221 14.87 -1.93 16.89
C LEU A 221 15.21 -1.01 18.07
N ASP A 222 14.22 -0.26 18.55
CA ASP A 222 14.32 0.58 19.74
C ASP A 222 13.93 -0.25 20.98
N ILE A 223 14.94 -0.74 21.70
CA ILE A 223 14.83 -1.80 22.71
C ILE A 223 14.83 -1.20 24.11
N TRP A 224 13.72 -1.42 24.81
CA TRP A 224 13.47 -0.93 26.16
C TRP A 224 13.23 -2.09 27.14
N PRO A 225 13.49 -1.89 28.44
CA PRO A 225 13.03 -2.83 29.47
C PRO A 225 11.49 -2.85 29.51
N GLY A 226 10.90 -4.04 29.54
CA GLY A 226 9.48 -4.26 29.86
C GLY A 226 9.30 -4.92 31.23
N GLU A 227 8.04 -5.06 31.66
CA GLU A 227 7.71 -5.60 33.00
C GLU A 227 8.20 -7.03 33.21
N ASN A 228 8.11 -7.89 32.18
CA ASN A 228 8.46 -9.31 32.25
C ASN A 228 9.45 -9.78 31.16
N ASP A 229 9.77 -8.93 30.17
CA ASP A 229 10.62 -9.24 29.02
C ASP A 229 11.17 -7.93 28.40
N LEU A 230 12.08 -8.04 27.43
CA LEU A 230 12.47 -6.92 26.58
C LEU A 230 11.35 -6.59 25.58
N GLN A 231 11.21 -5.30 25.27
CA GLN A 231 10.19 -4.81 24.37
C GLN A 231 10.76 -3.84 23.34
N VAL A 232 10.08 -3.75 22.21
CA VAL A 232 10.32 -2.72 21.19
C VAL A 232 9.22 -1.68 21.30
N THR A 233 9.62 -0.43 21.48
CA THR A 233 8.72 0.72 21.50
C THR A 233 9.50 1.96 21.10
N HIS A 234 8.81 2.98 20.58
CA HIS A 234 9.43 4.26 20.32
C HIS A 234 9.37 5.09 21.60
N GLY A 235 10.52 5.38 22.20
CA GLY A 235 10.62 6.17 23.43
C GLY A 235 9.78 7.46 23.35
N HIS A 236 9.08 7.81 24.44
CA HIS A 236 8.25 9.03 24.56
C HIS A 236 7.04 9.15 23.62
N THR A 237 6.48 8.03 23.14
CA THR A 237 5.25 8.02 22.31
C THR A 237 4.12 7.19 22.93
N LEU A 238 2.86 7.42 22.51
CA LEU A 238 1.67 6.66 22.96
C LEU A 238 1.53 5.28 22.30
N VAL A 239 2.57 4.80 21.61
CA VAL A 239 2.56 3.52 20.89
C VAL A 239 2.67 2.37 21.88
N LYS A 240 1.80 1.36 21.76
CA LYS A 240 1.86 0.17 22.61
C LYS A 240 3.15 -0.61 22.32
N PRO A 241 3.95 -0.97 23.34
CA PRO A 241 5.13 -1.79 23.15
C PRO A 241 4.81 -3.20 22.63
N VAL A 242 5.74 -3.79 21.89
CA VAL A 242 5.66 -5.19 21.43
C VAL A 242 6.80 -5.99 22.06
N SER A 243 6.54 -7.23 22.50
CA SER A 243 7.60 -8.11 23.00
C SER A 243 8.67 -8.32 21.92
N LEU A 244 9.92 -8.08 22.30
CA LEU A 244 11.08 -8.26 21.43
C LEU A 244 11.14 -9.70 20.90
N SER A 245 10.82 -10.69 21.73
CA SER A 245 10.84 -12.09 21.33
C SER A 245 9.95 -12.38 20.11
N VAL A 246 8.82 -11.69 20.01
CA VAL A 246 7.88 -11.85 18.89
C VAL A 246 8.40 -11.15 17.64
N VAL A 247 8.98 -9.95 17.79
CA VAL A 247 9.63 -9.22 16.69
C VAL A 247 10.79 -10.03 16.10
N LEU A 248 11.68 -10.57 16.94
CA LEU A 248 12.81 -11.39 16.49
C LEU A 248 12.35 -12.66 15.77
N LYS A 249 11.30 -13.34 16.27
CA LYS A 249 10.70 -14.51 15.59
C LYS A 249 10.13 -14.15 14.23
N ALA A 250 9.44 -13.01 14.11
CA ALA A 250 8.92 -12.54 12.82
C ALA A 250 10.06 -12.26 11.84
N ILE A 251 11.12 -11.57 12.27
CA ILE A 251 12.32 -11.34 11.44
C ILE A 251 12.95 -12.67 11.02
N ASN A 252 13.06 -13.64 11.93
CA ASN A 252 13.66 -14.94 11.62
C ASN A 252 12.87 -15.72 10.56
N ASN A 253 11.54 -15.66 10.62
CA ASN A 253 10.63 -16.41 9.74
C ASN A 253 10.47 -15.74 8.37
N TYR A 254 10.35 -14.41 8.34
CA TYR A 254 10.01 -13.68 7.12
C TYR A 254 11.20 -12.95 6.49
N GLY A 255 12.32 -12.82 7.22
CA GLY A 255 13.49 -12.04 6.84
C GLY A 255 13.97 -12.33 5.43
N PHE A 256 14.02 -13.61 5.05
CA PHE A 256 14.54 -14.05 3.76
C PHE A 256 13.45 -14.63 2.82
N SER A 257 12.17 -14.34 3.10
CA SER A 257 11.04 -14.94 2.36
C SER A 257 10.88 -14.43 0.92
N THR A 258 11.32 -13.20 0.64
CA THR A 258 11.24 -12.57 -0.68
C THR A 258 12.59 -12.35 -1.33
N THR A 259 13.67 -12.39 -0.55
CA THR A 259 15.04 -12.13 -1.00
C THR A 259 16.03 -12.82 -0.06
N PRO A 260 17.08 -13.49 -0.58
CA PRO A 260 18.10 -14.13 0.25
C PRO A 260 19.14 -13.13 0.78
N TYR A 261 19.12 -11.86 0.34
CA TYR A 261 20.16 -10.89 0.67
C TYR A 261 20.11 -10.43 2.14
N PRO A 262 21.27 -10.01 2.69
CA PRO A 262 21.45 -9.78 4.13
C PRO A 262 20.50 -8.75 4.73
N ILE A 263 20.26 -8.87 6.03
CA ILE A 263 19.50 -7.89 6.83
C ILE A 263 20.45 -7.23 7.84
N ILE A 264 20.35 -5.92 7.97
CA ILE A 264 21.00 -5.16 9.03
C ILE A 264 19.95 -4.80 10.09
N LEU A 265 20.18 -5.18 11.34
CA LEU A 265 19.39 -4.76 12.49
C LEU A 265 20.14 -3.65 13.23
N SER A 266 19.65 -2.42 13.12
CA SER A 266 20.13 -1.26 13.87
C SER A 266 19.54 -1.30 15.27
N LEU A 267 20.34 -1.69 16.26
CA LEU A 267 19.92 -1.80 17.65
C LEU A 267 20.10 -0.45 18.35
N GLU A 268 18.99 0.10 18.85
CA GLU A 268 19.00 1.20 19.81
C GLU A 268 18.62 0.61 21.17
N ILE A 269 19.55 0.68 22.14
CA ILE A 269 19.49 -0.11 23.37
C ILE A 269 19.42 0.85 24.55
N HIS A 270 18.30 0.82 25.28
CA HIS A 270 18.07 1.61 26.50
C HIS A 270 18.09 0.74 27.76
N CYS A 271 18.72 -0.43 27.67
CA CYS A 271 18.74 -1.46 28.71
C CYS A 271 20.06 -1.45 29.48
N ASP A 272 19.99 -1.82 30.77
CA ASP A 272 21.17 -2.04 31.61
C ASP A 272 22.01 -3.26 31.15
N VAL A 273 23.22 -3.40 31.70
CA VAL A 273 24.19 -4.44 31.32
C VAL A 273 23.62 -5.86 31.50
N ARG A 274 22.81 -6.11 32.54
CA ARG A 274 22.21 -7.45 32.77
C ARG A 274 21.18 -7.78 31.69
N LYS A 275 20.32 -6.82 31.35
CA LYS A 275 19.34 -6.95 30.28
C LYS A 275 19.98 -7.03 28.90
N GLN A 276 21.15 -6.41 28.69
CA GLN A 276 21.92 -6.58 27.46
C GLN A 276 22.48 -8.00 27.29
N ALA A 277 22.86 -8.68 28.38
CA ALA A 277 23.24 -10.09 28.31
C ALA A 277 22.04 -10.98 27.94
N ILE A 278 20.85 -10.69 28.47
CA ILE A 278 19.59 -11.36 28.07
C ILE A 278 19.29 -11.12 26.59
N LEU A 279 19.44 -9.89 26.10
CA LEU A 279 19.29 -9.54 24.68
C LEU A 279 20.23 -10.37 23.80
N ALA A 280 21.49 -10.52 24.21
CA ALA A 280 22.46 -11.32 23.48
C ALA A 280 22.03 -12.80 23.37
N ASP A 281 21.55 -13.40 24.46
CA ASP A 281 21.02 -14.76 24.46
C ASP A 281 19.81 -14.90 23.53
N MET A 282 18.85 -13.98 23.61
CA MET A 282 17.66 -13.97 22.74
C MET A 282 18.02 -13.91 21.25
N LEU A 283 18.99 -13.07 20.88
CA LEU A 283 19.48 -12.94 19.51
C LEU A 283 20.14 -14.24 19.02
N VAL A 284 21.05 -14.81 19.82
CA VAL A 284 21.75 -16.07 19.49
C VAL A 284 20.75 -17.22 19.38
N LYS A 285 19.83 -17.35 20.33
CA LYS A 285 18.80 -18.39 20.34
C LYS A 285 17.85 -18.29 19.15
N THR A 286 17.48 -17.08 18.75
CA THR A 286 16.49 -16.87 17.67
C THR A 286 17.10 -17.02 16.29
N PHE A 287 18.28 -16.44 16.06
CA PHE A 287 18.88 -16.37 14.73
C PHE A 287 19.98 -17.41 14.50
N GLY A 288 20.63 -17.91 15.54
CA GLY A 288 21.65 -18.96 15.45
C GLY A 288 22.69 -18.70 14.36
N LYS A 289 22.81 -19.61 13.40
CA LYS A 289 23.75 -19.54 12.27
C LYS A 289 23.46 -18.40 11.26
N LYS A 290 22.28 -17.77 11.34
CA LYS A 290 21.97 -16.59 10.52
C LYS A 290 22.69 -15.35 11.02
N LEU A 291 23.10 -15.27 12.29
CA LEU A 291 23.90 -14.14 12.76
C LEU A 291 25.29 -14.17 12.12
N HIS A 292 25.64 -13.08 11.45
CA HIS A 292 27.01 -12.81 11.06
C HIS A 292 27.66 -12.01 12.18
N LYS A 293 28.75 -12.54 12.73
CA LYS A 293 29.48 -11.93 13.84
C LYS A 293 30.71 -11.21 13.32
N ASN A 294 31.25 -10.36 14.19
CA ASN A 294 32.43 -9.52 14.03
C ASN A 294 33.44 -10.02 12.98
N VAL A 295 33.74 -9.12 12.05
CA VAL A 295 34.71 -9.28 10.98
C VAL A 295 35.88 -8.35 11.31
N ALA A 296 36.59 -8.66 12.38
CA ALA A 296 37.84 -7.97 12.68
C ALA A 296 38.79 -8.19 11.49
N HIS A 297 39.48 -7.14 11.04
CA HIS A 297 40.47 -7.16 9.96
C HIS A 297 39.98 -7.19 8.50
N LEU A 298 38.74 -6.75 8.23
CA LEU A 298 38.32 -6.55 6.84
C LEU A 298 39.09 -5.42 6.15
N LYS A 299 39.63 -5.72 4.97
CA LYS A 299 40.12 -4.70 4.02
C LYS A 299 38.98 -4.02 3.27
N THR A 300 37.89 -4.75 3.03
CA THR A 300 36.68 -4.30 2.34
C THR A 300 35.45 -4.93 2.97
N LEU A 301 34.28 -4.29 2.87
CA LEU A 301 33.02 -4.91 3.27
C LEU A 301 32.70 -6.12 2.37
N PRO A 302 32.16 -7.22 2.91
CA PRO A 302 31.69 -8.34 2.09
C PRO A 302 30.51 -7.91 1.21
N SER A 303 30.40 -8.52 0.05
CA SER A 303 29.28 -8.29 -0.86
C SER A 303 27.95 -8.82 -0.27
N PRO A 304 26.80 -8.29 -0.72
CA PRO A 304 25.50 -8.88 -0.38
C PRO A 304 25.40 -10.37 -0.75
N GLU A 305 26.09 -10.79 -1.80
CA GLU A 305 26.12 -12.19 -2.28
C GLU A 305 26.79 -13.13 -1.26
N GLU A 306 27.95 -12.73 -0.73
CA GLU A 306 28.68 -13.48 0.31
C GLU A 306 27.90 -13.56 1.63
N LEU A 307 27.01 -12.60 1.87
CA LEU A 307 26.22 -12.47 3.09
C LEU A 307 24.78 -12.97 2.93
N LYS A 308 24.50 -13.79 1.91
CA LYS A 308 23.17 -14.41 1.76
C LYS A 308 22.73 -15.14 3.03
N ASN A 309 21.48 -14.93 3.41
CA ASN A 309 20.81 -15.47 4.58
C ASN A 309 21.46 -15.04 5.92
N LYS A 310 22.21 -13.94 5.93
CA LYS A 310 22.84 -13.40 7.13
C LYS A 310 22.13 -12.18 7.70
N ILE A 311 22.19 -12.08 9.02
CA ILE A 311 21.70 -10.96 9.83
C ILE A 311 22.92 -10.32 10.49
N LEU A 312 23.11 -9.03 10.23
CA LEU A 312 24.19 -8.22 10.77
C LEU A 312 23.61 -7.30 11.85
N LEU A 313 24.23 -7.29 13.02
CA LEU A 313 23.82 -6.39 14.10
C LEU A 313 24.66 -5.11 14.06
N LYS A 314 23.99 -3.97 14.10
CA LYS A 314 24.60 -2.64 14.23
C LYS A 314 24.35 -2.10 15.63
N GLY A 315 25.43 -1.73 16.33
CA GLY A 315 25.37 -1.26 17.72
C GLY A 315 26.37 -0.16 18.02
N LYS A 316 26.19 0.55 19.14
CA LYS A 316 27.16 1.52 19.67
C LYS A 316 28.23 0.81 20.49
N GLY A 317 29.34 1.49 20.80
CA GLY A 317 30.32 1.00 21.77
C GLY A 317 29.78 1.00 23.20
N GLY A 318 30.52 0.38 24.14
CA GLY A 318 30.14 0.34 25.56
C GLY A 318 29.05 -0.67 25.93
N LEU A 319 28.78 -1.64 25.07
CA LEU A 319 27.83 -2.72 25.32
C LEU A 319 28.41 -3.79 26.26
N ALA A 320 27.52 -4.55 26.91
CA ALA A 320 27.88 -5.77 27.62
C ALA A 320 28.70 -6.70 26.72
N LYS A 321 29.69 -7.40 27.29
CA LYS A 321 30.66 -8.22 26.56
C LYS A 321 29.97 -9.21 25.61
N GLU A 322 28.93 -9.88 26.10
CA GLU A 322 28.15 -10.87 25.37
C GLU A 322 27.54 -10.26 24.10
N LEU A 323 26.92 -9.08 24.22
CA LEU A 323 26.29 -8.39 23.11
C LEU A 323 27.31 -7.76 22.16
N ALA A 324 28.40 -7.19 22.69
CA ALA A 324 29.46 -6.58 21.91
C ALA A 324 30.08 -7.57 20.90
N THR A 325 30.22 -8.84 21.27
CA THR A 325 30.75 -9.88 20.37
C THR A 325 29.84 -10.22 19.19
N LEU A 326 28.55 -9.84 19.26
CA LEU A 326 27.58 -10.07 18.20
C LEU A 326 27.50 -8.90 17.21
N ILE A 327 28.10 -7.75 17.52
CA ILE A 327 28.07 -6.57 16.65
C ILE A 327 28.97 -6.79 15.43
N ALA A 328 28.36 -6.75 14.25
CA ALA A 328 29.06 -6.83 12.97
C ALA A 328 29.39 -5.43 12.42
N ILE A 329 28.51 -4.45 12.70
CA ILE A 329 28.63 -3.08 12.22
C ILE A 329 28.73 -2.12 13.41
N VAL A 330 29.83 -1.38 13.49
CA VAL A 330 30.08 -0.45 14.60
C VAL A 330 29.52 0.92 14.27
N SER A 331 28.80 1.54 15.22
CA SER A 331 28.33 2.91 15.03
C SER A 331 29.51 3.89 15.07
N ALA A 332 29.59 4.77 14.07
CA ALA A 332 30.58 5.83 14.00
C ALA A 332 29.95 7.23 13.96
N LYS A 333 30.73 8.25 14.33
CA LYS A 333 30.30 9.64 14.30
C LYS A 333 30.99 10.34 13.12
N LEU A 334 30.26 10.52 12.03
CA LEU A 334 30.73 11.31 10.88
C LEU A 334 30.70 12.81 11.22
N VAL A 335 31.82 13.49 11.07
CA VAL A 335 31.97 14.94 11.25
C VAL A 335 32.63 15.55 10.02
N ASN A 336 33.78 15.00 9.59
CA ASN A 336 34.49 15.43 8.39
C ASN A 336 34.78 14.20 7.51
N PRO A 337 34.13 14.06 6.34
CA PRO A 337 34.24 12.86 5.52
C PRO A 337 35.67 12.53 5.07
N LEU A 338 36.55 13.53 4.88
CA LEU A 338 37.93 13.29 4.46
C LEU A 338 38.80 12.75 5.61
N VAL A 339 38.67 13.35 6.80
CA VAL A 339 39.41 12.92 7.99
C VAL A 339 38.88 11.59 8.52
N ASP A 340 37.56 11.43 8.52
CA ASP A 340 36.90 10.24 9.05
C ASP A 340 37.10 9.01 8.16
N LEU A 341 37.33 9.21 6.86
CA LEU A 341 37.68 8.12 5.92
C LEU A 341 38.90 7.34 6.39
N GLU A 342 39.92 8.02 6.92
CA GLU A 342 41.16 7.40 7.38
C GLU A 342 41.05 6.78 8.79
N ARG A 343 40.12 7.28 9.60
CA ARG A 343 39.98 6.90 11.02
C ARG A 343 38.92 5.82 11.25
N HIS A 344 37.86 5.82 10.47
CA HIS A 344 36.73 4.93 10.68
C HIS A 344 37.04 3.52 10.19
N ALA A 345 36.75 2.52 11.04
CA ALA A 345 36.81 1.12 10.64
C ALA A 345 35.91 0.86 9.42
N ILE A 346 36.34 -0.03 8.53
CA ILE A 346 35.61 -0.39 7.30
C ILE A 346 34.19 -0.90 7.59
N ASN A 347 34.01 -1.64 8.68
CA ASN A 347 32.70 -2.13 9.12
C ASN A 347 31.90 -1.10 9.94
N SER A 348 32.23 0.19 9.83
CA SER A 348 31.48 1.22 10.55
C SER A 348 30.33 1.79 9.73
N MET A 349 29.31 2.24 10.45
CA MET A 349 28.16 2.94 9.90
C MET A 349 27.91 4.23 10.66
N ALA A 350 27.97 5.35 9.96
CA ALA A 350 27.52 6.63 10.49
C ALA A 350 25.99 6.73 10.41
N SER A 351 25.35 7.39 11.38
CA SER A 351 23.93 7.72 11.33
C SER A 351 23.77 9.23 11.38
N LYS A 352 23.06 9.79 10.40
CA LYS A 352 22.86 11.25 10.26
C LYS A 352 21.41 11.56 9.94
N SER A 353 20.91 12.66 10.49
CA SER A 353 19.60 13.16 10.07
C SER A 353 19.68 13.69 8.64
N GLU A 354 18.52 13.77 8.00
CA GLU A 354 18.38 14.32 6.65
C GLU A 354 19.07 15.68 6.44
N ASP A 355 18.77 16.66 7.29
CA ASP A 355 19.30 18.03 7.17
C ASP A 355 20.83 18.04 7.29
N GLN A 356 21.38 17.15 8.12
CA GLN A 356 22.82 17.04 8.30
C GLN A 356 23.50 16.44 7.07
N LEU A 357 22.90 15.44 6.43
CA LEU A 357 23.45 14.87 5.21
C LEU A 357 23.35 15.84 4.04
N VAL A 358 22.23 16.55 3.90
CA VAL A 358 22.07 17.58 2.87
C VAL A 358 23.15 18.66 3.04
N ALA A 359 23.32 19.20 4.24
CA ALA A 359 24.36 20.19 4.52
C ALA A 359 25.77 19.67 4.21
N MET A 360 26.09 18.42 4.57
CA MET A 360 27.39 17.81 4.25
C MET A 360 27.63 17.63 2.75
N VAL A 361 26.58 17.31 1.98
CA VAL A 361 26.67 17.17 0.52
C VAL A 361 26.81 18.55 -0.14
N GLU A 362 26.08 19.56 0.33
CA GLU A 362 26.18 20.94 -0.15
C GLU A 362 27.55 21.56 0.16
N GLU A 363 28.13 21.23 1.31
CA GLU A 363 29.47 21.69 1.70
C GLU A 363 30.57 21.05 0.85
N ASN A 364 30.56 19.72 0.70
CA ASN A 364 31.59 19.00 -0.07
C ASN A 364 31.09 17.66 -0.62
N GLN A 365 30.35 17.71 -1.73
CA GLN A 365 29.84 16.52 -2.43
C GLN A 365 30.95 15.51 -2.78
N PRO A 366 32.11 15.89 -3.36
CA PRO A 366 33.17 14.93 -3.67
C PRO A 366 33.69 14.15 -2.45
N ALA A 367 33.88 14.83 -1.31
CA ALA A 367 34.30 14.19 -0.07
C ALA A 367 33.26 13.16 0.43
N MET A 368 31.97 13.50 0.34
CA MET A 368 30.88 12.59 0.69
C MET A 368 30.79 11.37 -0.25
N VAL A 369 30.98 11.56 -1.56
CA VAL A 369 31.04 10.45 -2.52
C VAL A 369 32.20 9.53 -2.19
N LYS A 370 33.39 10.08 -1.94
CA LYS A 370 34.57 9.31 -1.54
C LYS A 370 34.32 8.52 -0.26
N TYR A 371 33.78 9.15 0.78
CA TYR A 371 33.45 8.47 2.04
C TYR A 371 32.44 7.33 1.86
N THR A 372 31.33 7.59 1.17
CA THR A 372 30.28 6.59 0.98
C THR A 372 30.64 5.48 -0.01
N SER A 373 31.76 5.61 -0.74
CA SER A 373 32.30 4.53 -1.57
C SER A 373 32.93 3.41 -0.74
N GLN A 374 33.34 3.69 0.51
CA GLN A 374 34.02 2.73 1.39
C GLN A 374 33.24 2.44 2.68
N HIS A 375 32.45 3.41 3.18
CA HIS A 375 31.75 3.31 4.45
C HIS A 375 30.23 3.42 4.32
N LEU A 376 29.52 2.87 5.29
CA LEU A 376 28.06 2.92 5.34
C LEU A 376 27.56 4.20 6.02
N VAL A 377 26.49 4.78 5.47
CA VAL A 377 25.79 5.92 6.06
C VAL A 377 24.30 5.63 6.09
N LYS A 378 23.72 5.67 7.28
CA LYS A 378 22.27 5.59 7.52
C LYS A 378 21.72 7.02 7.63
N CYS A 379 20.75 7.34 6.77
CA CYS A 379 19.94 8.55 6.89
C CYS A 379 18.67 8.25 7.71
N TYR A 380 18.20 9.20 8.52
CA TYR A 380 16.92 9.12 9.21
C TYR A 380 16.18 10.48 9.23
N PRO A 381 14.83 10.49 9.29
CA PRO A 381 14.05 11.73 9.40
C PRO A 381 14.35 12.49 10.69
N ARG A 382 14.19 13.83 10.66
CA ARG A 382 14.37 14.64 11.87
C ARG A 382 13.32 14.32 12.95
N GLY A 383 13.73 14.27 14.23
CA GLY A 383 12.85 13.97 15.37
C GLY A 383 11.69 14.96 15.62
N THR A 384 11.70 16.13 14.97
CA THR A 384 10.56 17.08 14.98
C THR A 384 9.41 16.63 14.07
N ARG A 385 9.59 15.56 13.27
CA ARG A 385 8.56 14.97 12.42
C ARG A 385 7.74 13.91 13.18
N THR A 386 6.96 14.36 14.15
CA THR A 386 6.07 13.52 14.97
C THR A 386 4.93 12.84 14.19
N SER A 387 4.75 13.18 12.90
CA SER A 387 3.74 12.63 11.99
C SER A 387 4.26 11.59 10.99
N SER A 388 5.46 11.02 11.19
CA SER A 388 6.07 10.02 10.29
C SER A 388 6.27 10.51 8.84
N THR A 389 6.63 11.79 8.66
CA THR A 389 6.87 12.37 7.33
C THR A 389 8.29 12.10 6.83
N ASN A 390 8.42 11.59 5.61
CA ASN A 390 9.70 11.38 4.93
C ASN A 390 10.23 12.67 4.25
N MET A 391 11.48 12.63 3.74
CA MET A 391 12.36 13.71 3.22
C MET A 391 11.77 14.84 2.36
N ASN A 392 10.54 14.70 1.87
CA ASN A 392 9.86 15.66 1.01
C ASN A 392 8.49 15.94 1.69
N PRO A 393 8.01 17.20 1.79
CA PRO A 393 6.84 17.65 2.59
C PRO A 393 5.51 16.86 2.50
N THR A 394 5.45 15.80 1.71
CA THR A 394 4.43 14.76 1.80
C THR A 394 5.12 13.40 2.00
N ALA A 395 4.94 12.77 3.17
CA ALA A 395 5.48 11.44 3.49
C ALA A 395 5.34 10.42 2.35
N ASP A 396 4.23 10.55 1.63
CA ASP A 396 3.82 9.76 0.48
C ASP A 396 4.81 9.81 -0.69
N LEU A 397 5.32 10.99 -1.07
CA LEU A 397 6.18 11.14 -2.26
C LEU A 397 7.53 10.46 -2.07
N ALA A 398 8.13 10.59 -0.89
CA ALA A 398 9.38 9.91 -0.61
C ALA A 398 9.19 8.39 -0.48
N ASN A 399 8.03 7.92 -0.01
CA ASN A 399 7.67 6.50 -0.08
C ASN A 399 7.45 6.02 -1.53
N ASP A 400 6.84 6.84 -2.39
CA ASP A 400 6.65 6.55 -3.82
C ASP A 400 8.02 6.33 -4.49
N LEU A 401 8.96 7.26 -4.28
CA LEU A 401 10.33 7.20 -4.80
C LEU A 401 11.11 6.00 -4.25
N ASN A 402 11.02 5.75 -2.93
CA ASN A 402 11.66 4.61 -2.30
C ASN A 402 11.14 3.29 -2.88
N THR A 403 9.82 3.17 -3.02
CA THR A 403 9.20 1.98 -3.61
C THR A 403 9.62 1.80 -5.06
N ALA A 404 9.71 2.87 -5.84
CA ALA A 404 10.19 2.82 -7.23
C ALA A 404 11.66 2.37 -7.30
N MET A 405 12.53 2.99 -6.50
CA MET A 405 13.96 2.66 -6.45
C MET A 405 14.19 1.20 -6.11
N PHE A 406 13.52 0.68 -5.09
CA PHE A 406 13.71 -0.70 -4.64
C PHE A 406 12.86 -1.73 -5.41
N SER A 407 11.98 -1.31 -6.33
CA SER A 407 11.26 -2.25 -7.20
C SER A 407 12.15 -2.90 -8.26
N ILE A 408 13.29 -2.28 -8.58
CA ILE A 408 14.26 -2.82 -9.52
C ILE A 408 15.11 -3.91 -8.87
N ASN A 409 15.94 -4.58 -9.68
CA ASN A 409 16.82 -5.65 -9.21
C ASN A 409 16.04 -6.77 -8.46
N GLY A 410 14.86 -7.13 -8.98
CA GLY A 410 14.01 -8.19 -8.42
C GLY A 410 13.42 -7.88 -7.04
N ASN A 411 13.24 -6.60 -6.69
CA ASN A 411 12.73 -6.18 -5.38
C ASN A 411 13.54 -6.72 -4.20
N CYS A 412 14.85 -6.91 -4.40
CA CYS A 412 15.69 -7.64 -3.46
C CYS A 412 16.17 -6.79 -2.28
N GLY A 413 15.87 -5.48 -2.29
CA GLY A 413 16.23 -4.50 -1.27
C GLY A 413 17.64 -3.92 -1.39
N TYR A 414 18.39 -4.28 -2.45
CA TYR A 414 19.70 -3.74 -2.76
C TYR A 414 19.73 -3.22 -4.20
N VAL A 415 20.26 -2.02 -4.38
CA VAL A 415 20.47 -1.40 -5.70
C VAL A 415 21.93 -0.97 -5.78
N LEU A 416 22.59 -1.35 -6.87
CA LEU A 416 23.95 -0.91 -7.13
C LEU A 416 23.97 0.60 -7.41
N LYS A 417 24.89 1.33 -6.78
CA LYS A 417 25.06 2.76 -7.05
C LYS A 417 25.50 2.97 -8.51
N PRO A 418 25.15 4.08 -9.17
CA PRO A 418 25.74 4.44 -10.45
C PRO A 418 27.25 4.66 -10.31
N ASP A 419 28.01 4.50 -11.40
CA ASP A 419 29.48 4.53 -11.38
C ASP A 419 30.04 5.86 -10.84
N CYS A 420 29.38 6.98 -11.13
CA CYS A 420 29.73 8.30 -10.60
C CYS A 420 29.64 8.42 -9.07
N LEU A 421 28.92 7.52 -8.40
CA LEU A 421 28.83 7.44 -6.94
C LEU A 421 29.66 6.30 -6.33
N GLN A 422 30.40 5.55 -7.15
CA GLN A 422 31.32 4.49 -6.72
C GLN A 422 32.77 4.97 -6.64
N ASN A 423 33.04 6.27 -6.83
CA ASN A 423 34.40 6.84 -6.87
C ASN A 423 35.29 6.17 -7.94
N LYS A 424 34.68 5.73 -9.05
CA LYS A 424 35.40 5.33 -10.27
C LYS A 424 35.67 6.59 -11.09
N GLU A 425 36.81 6.68 -11.76
CA GLU A 425 37.06 7.77 -12.71
C GLU A 425 35.99 7.71 -13.81
N SER A 426 35.08 8.69 -13.80
CA SER A 426 34.05 8.84 -14.82
C SER A 426 34.70 9.41 -16.07
N SER A 427 35.08 8.53 -17.00
CA SER A 427 35.74 8.84 -18.27
C SER A 427 34.79 9.27 -19.39
N THR A 428 33.49 9.37 -19.13
CA THR A 428 32.49 9.77 -20.13
C THR A 428 31.91 11.13 -19.79
N GLU A 429 32.06 12.09 -20.72
CA GLU A 429 31.18 13.26 -20.80
C GLU A 429 29.73 12.78 -20.66
N GLN A 430 29.00 13.32 -19.69
CA GLN A 430 27.62 12.94 -19.46
C GLN A 430 26.74 13.43 -20.60
N GLN A 431 26.47 12.53 -21.54
CA GLN A 431 25.56 12.75 -22.66
C GLN A 431 24.16 13.04 -22.12
N VAL A 432 23.57 14.13 -22.60
CA VAL A 432 22.20 14.51 -22.22
C VAL A 432 21.23 13.51 -22.83
N LYS A 433 20.52 12.76 -21.99
CA LYS A 433 19.48 11.82 -22.42
C LYS A 433 18.17 12.58 -22.60
N ARG A 434 17.72 12.74 -23.84
CA ARG A 434 16.44 13.37 -24.15
C ARG A 434 15.30 12.37 -24.12
N MET A 435 14.28 12.65 -23.31
CA MET A 435 13.07 11.86 -23.17
C MET A 435 11.85 12.67 -23.62
N ILE A 436 11.03 12.08 -24.49
CA ILE A 436 9.72 12.62 -24.87
C ILE A 436 8.65 11.77 -24.21
N VAL A 437 7.81 12.40 -23.39
CA VAL A 437 6.73 11.76 -22.64
C VAL A 437 5.39 12.29 -23.16
N ARG A 438 4.59 11.43 -23.77
CA ARG A 438 3.24 11.76 -24.25
C ARG A 438 2.19 11.09 -23.36
N ILE A 439 1.35 11.91 -22.74
CA ILE A 439 0.20 11.49 -21.95
C ILE A 439 -0.99 11.36 -22.89
N LEU A 440 -1.45 10.14 -23.13
CA LEU A 440 -2.51 9.89 -24.12
C LEU A 440 -3.87 9.95 -23.43
N SER A 441 -4.14 9.00 -22.54
CA SER A 441 -5.43 8.87 -21.85
C SER A 441 -5.27 8.15 -20.51
N ALA A 442 -6.33 8.08 -19.71
CA ALA A 442 -6.42 7.17 -18.58
C ALA A 442 -7.77 6.45 -18.59
N ASN A 443 -7.93 5.42 -17.78
CA ASN A 443 -9.14 4.63 -17.65
C ASN A 443 -9.44 4.31 -16.19
N PHE A 444 -10.74 4.27 -15.85
CA PHE A 444 -11.29 3.86 -14.55
C PHE A 444 -10.60 4.53 -13.34
N LEU A 445 -10.38 5.84 -13.41
CA LEU A 445 -9.81 6.57 -12.28
C LEU A 445 -10.80 6.57 -11.11
N PRO A 446 -10.39 6.20 -9.88
CA PRO A 446 -11.27 6.12 -8.73
C PRO A 446 -11.65 7.51 -8.21
N LYS A 447 -12.75 7.63 -7.46
CA LYS A 447 -13.06 8.85 -6.69
C LYS A 447 -12.08 9.00 -5.53
N PRO A 448 -11.70 10.23 -5.16
CA PRO A 448 -10.98 10.49 -3.91
C PRO A 448 -11.73 9.91 -2.72
N SER A 449 -10.99 9.42 -1.73
CA SER A 449 -11.59 8.98 -0.45
C SER A 449 -12.21 10.13 0.37
N THR A 450 -11.97 11.38 -0.03
CA THR A 450 -12.47 12.61 0.58
C THR A 450 -13.84 13.03 0.04
N THR A 451 -14.27 12.49 -1.10
CA THR A 451 -15.55 12.84 -1.74
C THR A 451 -16.73 12.28 -0.94
N THR A 452 -17.62 13.16 -0.47
CA THR A 452 -18.81 12.81 0.31
C THR A 452 -20.08 12.67 -0.54
N SER A 453 -20.10 13.28 -1.72
CA SER A 453 -21.20 13.21 -2.69
C SER A 453 -21.02 12.03 -3.64
N LYS A 454 -22.10 11.27 -3.86
CA LYS A 454 -22.11 10.18 -4.85
C LYS A 454 -22.17 10.71 -6.29
N GLU A 455 -22.58 11.96 -6.48
CA GLU A 455 -22.84 12.57 -7.78
C GLU A 455 -21.61 13.30 -8.35
N ASP A 456 -20.64 13.65 -7.51
CA ASP A 456 -19.44 14.38 -7.94
C ASP A 456 -18.58 13.48 -8.84
N VAL A 457 -18.31 13.95 -10.06
CA VAL A 457 -17.37 13.31 -10.98
C VAL A 457 -16.05 14.08 -10.94
N ILE A 458 -14.94 13.36 -11.00
CA ILE A 458 -13.61 13.95 -10.89
C ILE A 458 -13.25 14.75 -12.15
N ASP A 459 -12.42 15.78 -11.96
CA ASP A 459 -11.81 16.64 -12.97
C ASP A 459 -10.32 16.30 -13.13
N PRO A 460 -9.93 15.20 -13.80
CA PRO A 460 -8.56 14.73 -13.72
C PRO A 460 -7.58 15.53 -14.56
N TYR A 461 -6.37 15.68 -14.03
CA TYR A 461 -5.18 16.07 -14.79
C TYR A 461 -3.96 15.28 -14.32
N VAL A 462 -2.93 15.20 -15.18
CA VAL A 462 -1.70 14.43 -14.91
C VAL A 462 -0.54 15.40 -14.67
N LYS A 463 0.13 15.27 -13.52
CA LYS A 463 1.46 15.86 -13.29
C LYS A 463 2.52 14.90 -13.79
N VAL A 464 3.47 15.42 -14.56
CA VAL A 464 4.66 14.70 -15.03
C VAL A 464 5.87 15.35 -14.38
N GLU A 465 6.52 14.65 -13.47
CA GLU A 465 7.58 15.18 -12.62
C GLU A 465 8.84 14.32 -12.73
N THR A 466 10.02 14.94 -12.71
CA THR A 466 11.28 14.20 -12.52
C THR A 466 11.91 14.49 -11.16
N PHE A 467 12.54 13.46 -10.60
CA PHE A 467 13.27 13.52 -9.35
C PHE A 467 14.69 12.97 -9.55
N GLY A 468 15.62 13.36 -8.70
CA GLY A 468 17.05 13.07 -8.85
C GLY A 468 17.87 14.34 -8.60
N MET A 469 18.93 14.51 -9.40
CA MET A 469 19.78 15.71 -9.36
C MET A 469 18.96 16.99 -9.54
N PRO A 470 19.24 18.07 -8.78
CA PRO A 470 18.51 19.33 -8.89
C PRO A 470 18.45 19.89 -10.32
N SER A 471 19.51 19.73 -11.11
CA SER A 471 19.58 20.18 -12.52
C SER A 471 18.58 19.51 -13.45
N ASP A 472 18.08 18.33 -13.08
CA ASP A 472 17.26 17.46 -13.93
C ASP A 472 15.79 17.46 -13.49
N ARG A 473 15.43 18.25 -12.47
CA ARG A 473 14.07 18.32 -11.92
C ARG A 473 13.18 19.19 -12.80
N VAL A 474 12.14 18.58 -13.36
CA VAL A 474 11.10 19.25 -14.13
C VAL A 474 9.72 18.91 -13.59
N LYS A 475 8.77 19.79 -13.85
CA LYS A 475 7.37 19.62 -13.48
C LYS A 475 6.46 20.16 -14.57
N TYR A 476 5.77 19.26 -15.23
CA TYR A 476 4.72 19.55 -16.19
C TYR A 476 3.36 19.14 -15.65
N ARG A 477 2.32 19.70 -16.26
CA ARG A 477 0.94 19.25 -16.05
C ARG A 477 0.20 19.27 -17.37
N THR A 478 -0.73 18.33 -17.55
CA THR A 478 -1.71 18.38 -18.64
C THR A 478 -2.80 19.42 -18.35
N ALA A 479 -3.64 19.67 -19.35
CA ALA A 479 -4.94 20.28 -19.15
C ALA A 479 -5.83 19.46 -18.19
N VAL A 480 -6.79 20.12 -17.57
CA VAL A 480 -7.83 19.48 -16.77
C VAL A 480 -8.93 19.01 -17.71
N ILE A 481 -9.29 17.73 -17.65
CA ILE A 481 -10.50 17.23 -18.29
C ILE A 481 -11.61 17.34 -17.26
N ARG A 482 -12.71 18.02 -17.60
CA ARG A 482 -13.84 18.20 -16.69
C ARG A 482 -14.69 16.94 -16.64
N ASN A 483 -15.16 16.60 -15.45
CA ASN A 483 -16.14 15.57 -15.14
C ASN A 483 -15.88 14.21 -15.76
N ASN A 484 -14.64 13.83 -16.11
CA ASN A 484 -14.39 12.53 -16.77
C ASN A 484 -13.29 11.75 -16.07
N GLY A 485 -13.67 10.94 -15.07
CA GLY A 485 -12.78 9.97 -14.44
C GLY A 485 -12.69 8.62 -15.17
N PHE A 486 -13.63 8.31 -16.07
CA PHE A 486 -13.74 6.99 -16.65
C PHE A 486 -12.76 6.74 -17.81
N ASN A 487 -12.60 7.70 -18.72
CA ASN A 487 -11.74 7.56 -19.89
C ASN A 487 -11.15 8.89 -20.40
N PRO A 488 -10.59 9.76 -19.53
CA PRO A 488 -10.06 11.06 -19.95
C PRO A 488 -8.96 10.90 -21.00
N CYS A 489 -8.95 11.78 -22.01
CA CYS A 489 -7.95 11.81 -23.08
C CYS A 489 -7.32 13.21 -23.14
N TRP A 490 -6.00 13.28 -22.95
CA TRP A 490 -5.24 14.54 -22.98
C TRP A 490 -4.46 14.70 -24.28
N ASN A 491 -3.79 13.64 -24.71
CA ASN A 491 -2.96 13.61 -25.91
C ASN A 491 -1.86 14.72 -25.93
N GLU A 492 -1.23 14.99 -24.80
CA GLU A 492 -0.22 16.05 -24.64
C GLU A 492 1.20 15.48 -24.55
N SER A 493 2.20 16.19 -25.08
CA SER A 493 3.60 15.75 -25.10
C SER A 493 4.53 16.72 -24.35
N PHE A 494 5.45 16.16 -23.57
CA PHE A 494 6.43 16.88 -22.79
C PHE A 494 7.83 16.41 -23.18
N ARG A 495 8.76 17.37 -23.32
CA ARG A 495 10.17 17.10 -23.57
C ARG A 495 10.96 17.29 -22.27
N ILE A 496 11.82 16.34 -21.96
CA ILE A 496 12.63 16.30 -20.75
C ILE A 496 14.07 15.97 -21.13
N ASP A 497 15.02 16.84 -20.78
CA ASP A 497 16.45 16.63 -21.03
C ASP A 497 17.14 16.29 -19.70
N LEU A 498 17.80 15.12 -19.61
CA LEU A 498 18.38 14.59 -18.36
C LEU A 498 19.91 14.47 -18.49
N ARG A 499 20.66 15.10 -17.59
CA ARG A 499 22.13 15.00 -17.51
C ARG A 499 22.57 13.79 -16.68
N TYR A 500 21.76 13.39 -15.71
CA TYR A 500 22.03 12.35 -14.72
C TYR A 500 20.92 11.29 -14.72
N ALA A 501 20.59 10.77 -15.90
CA ALA A 501 19.51 9.81 -16.12
C ALA A 501 19.58 8.57 -15.21
N ASP A 502 20.79 8.12 -14.86
CA ASP A 502 21.04 6.97 -13.98
C ASP A 502 20.52 7.15 -12.55
N SER A 503 20.35 8.40 -12.12
CA SER A 503 19.83 8.77 -10.80
C SER A 503 18.43 9.38 -10.87
N ALA A 504 17.85 9.47 -12.07
CA ALA A 504 16.59 10.14 -12.30
C ALA A 504 15.39 9.20 -12.17
N PHE A 505 14.28 9.73 -11.66
CA PHE A 505 12.97 9.07 -11.60
C PHE A 505 11.97 9.88 -12.41
N LEU A 506 11.09 9.21 -13.12
CA LEU A 506 9.89 9.79 -13.72
C LEU A 506 8.68 9.44 -12.87
N ARG A 507 7.86 10.44 -12.56
CA ARG A 507 6.63 10.28 -11.79
C ARG A 507 5.44 10.87 -12.52
N PHE A 508 4.39 10.05 -12.63
CA PHE A 508 3.05 10.43 -13.03
C PHE A 508 2.19 10.55 -11.78
N CYS A 509 1.48 11.66 -11.60
CA CYS A 509 0.53 11.82 -10.51
C CYS A 509 -0.76 12.46 -11.01
N ILE A 510 -1.84 11.69 -10.92
CA ILE A 510 -3.17 12.10 -11.33
C ILE A 510 -3.88 12.69 -10.12
N LYS A 511 -4.53 13.82 -10.36
CA LYS A 511 -5.26 14.57 -9.35
C LYS A 511 -6.60 15.02 -9.88
N ASP A 512 -7.54 15.14 -8.96
CA ASP A 512 -8.83 15.77 -9.18
C ASP A 512 -8.70 17.26 -8.90
N TYR A 513 -9.00 18.09 -9.90
CA TYR A 513 -8.84 19.53 -9.83
C TYR A 513 -9.97 20.17 -9.04
N ASN A 514 -9.62 20.91 -7.98
CA ASN A 514 -10.59 21.60 -7.14
C ASN A 514 -10.45 23.12 -7.27
N LEU A 515 -11.50 23.81 -7.75
CA LEU A 515 -11.50 25.27 -7.93
C LEU A 515 -11.25 26.05 -6.63
N ARG A 516 -11.78 25.57 -5.49
CA ARG A 516 -11.80 26.28 -4.20
C ARG A 516 -11.07 25.54 -3.09
N ALA A 517 -10.41 24.43 -3.40
CA ALA A 517 -9.74 23.57 -2.42
C ALA A 517 -8.45 23.01 -3.00
N LYS A 518 -7.72 22.25 -2.18
CA LYS A 518 -6.53 21.54 -2.64
C LYS A 518 -6.95 20.38 -3.55
N ASP A 519 -6.25 20.22 -4.68
CA ASP A 519 -6.48 19.09 -5.59
C ASP A 519 -6.25 17.74 -4.91
N ASP A 520 -7.27 16.89 -4.97
CA ASP A 520 -7.29 15.58 -4.36
C ASP A 520 -6.43 14.58 -5.14
N PHE A 521 -5.83 13.64 -4.41
CA PHE A 521 -5.00 12.60 -4.99
C PHE A 521 -5.86 11.46 -5.54
N ILE A 522 -5.60 11.05 -6.78
CA ILE A 522 -6.29 9.93 -7.43
C ILE A 522 -5.39 8.71 -7.55
N GLY A 523 -4.25 8.86 -8.23
CA GLY A 523 -3.35 7.76 -8.55
C GLY A 523 -1.95 8.26 -8.90
N GLN A 524 -0.91 7.45 -8.65
CA GLN A 524 0.46 7.78 -9.06
C GLN A 524 1.18 6.56 -9.61
N TYR A 525 2.17 6.80 -10.45
CA TYR A 525 3.17 5.80 -10.78
C TYR A 525 4.54 6.46 -10.87
N THR A 526 5.55 5.82 -10.28
CA THR A 526 6.92 6.33 -10.23
C THR A 526 7.87 5.22 -10.68
N ILE A 527 8.82 5.57 -11.55
CA ILE A 527 9.76 4.62 -12.16
C ILE A 527 11.16 5.25 -12.32
N PRO A 528 12.25 4.52 -12.05
CA PRO A 528 13.59 4.98 -12.43
C PRO A 528 13.69 5.12 -13.96
N VAL A 529 14.30 6.21 -14.44
CA VAL A 529 14.34 6.53 -15.88
C VAL A 529 14.99 5.40 -16.69
N ASN A 530 16.05 4.78 -16.16
CA ASN A 530 16.73 3.66 -16.83
C ASN A 530 15.94 2.35 -16.86
N SER A 531 14.82 2.27 -16.14
CA SER A 531 13.91 1.12 -16.18
C SER A 531 12.75 1.31 -17.15
N ILE A 532 12.65 2.47 -17.82
CA ILE A 532 11.58 2.75 -18.78
C ILE A 532 11.84 2.02 -20.09
N ARG A 533 10.84 1.28 -20.55
CA ARG A 533 10.80 0.72 -21.91
C ARG A 533 10.18 1.76 -22.86
N PRO A 534 10.87 2.15 -23.96
CA PRO A 534 10.29 3.06 -24.94
C PRO A 534 9.09 2.43 -25.66
N GLY A 535 8.21 3.27 -26.19
CA GLY A 535 6.99 2.90 -26.91
C GLY A 535 5.72 3.23 -26.13
N TYR A 536 4.62 2.63 -26.56
CA TYR A 536 3.32 2.73 -25.91
C TYR A 536 3.27 1.81 -24.69
N SER A 537 2.66 2.28 -23.59
CA SER A 537 2.53 1.48 -22.37
C SER A 537 1.26 1.85 -21.61
N TYR A 538 0.60 0.81 -21.08
CA TYR A 538 -0.42 0.92 -20.05
C TYR A 538 0.25 0.81 -18.68
N ILE A 539 0.00 1.79 -17.83
CA ILE A 539 0.57 1.91 -16.49
C ILE A 539 -0.56 1.75 -15.48
N HIS A 540 -0.53 0.67 -14.70
CA HIS A 540 -1.43 0.53 -13.55
C HIS A 540 -1.04 1.53 -12.45
N LEU A 541 -2.02 2.32 -12.03
CA LEU A 541 -1.81 3.40 -11.08
C LEU A 541 -1.82 2.85 -9.65
N LYS A 542 -1.02 3.47 -8.80
CA LYS A 542 -1.09 3.25 -7.35
C LYS A 542 -2.09 4.23 -6.75
N THR A 543 -3.23 3.74 -6.29
CA THR A 543 -4.36 4.55 -5.80
C THR A 543 -4.55 4.42 -4.30
N GLY A 544 -5.46 5.23 -3.76
CA GLY A 544 -5.82 5.23 -2.34
C GLY A 544 -4.71 5.69 -1.40
N PHE A 545 -5.02 5.66 -0.11
CA PHE A 545 -4.10 6.12 0.95
C PHE A 545 -2.81 5.28 1.01
N TYR A 546 -2.91 3.97 0.74
CA TYR A 546 -1.77 3.04 0.84
C TYR A 546 -0.94 2.88 -0.43
N ARG A 547 -1.24 3.66 -1.48
CA ARG A 547 -0.50 3.61 -2.76
C ARG A 547 -0.41 2.19 -3.31
N GLN A 548 -1.54 1.48 -3.33
CA GLN A 548 -1.60 0.12 -3.85
C GLN A 548 -1.92 0.14 -5.33
N GLU A 549 -1.29 -0.78 -6.06
CA GLU A 549 -1.58 -0.96 -7.47
C GLU A 549 -3.06 -1.27 -7.68
N ASP A 550 -3.68 -0.49 -8.55
CA ASP A 550 -5.08 -0.59 -8.91
C ASP A 550 -5.17 -1.24 -10.30
N PRO A 551 -5.72 -2.46 -10.40
CA PRO A 551 -5.80 -3.16 -11.67
C PRO A 551 -6.76 -2.48 -12.66
N ALA A 552 -7.70 -1.67 -12.17
CA ALA A 552 -8.66 -0.96 -13.03
C ALA A 552 -8.12 0.40 -13.47
N ALA A 553 -7.50 1.16 -12.56
CA ALA A 553 -7.03 2.51 -12.85
C ALA A 553 -5.74 2.47 -13.70
N VAL A 554 -5.85 2.80 -14.97
CA VAL A 554 -4.74 2.68 -15.95
C VAL A 554 -4.45 4.02 -16.60
N LEU A 555 -3.17 4.38 -16.73
CA LEU A 555 -2.69 5.50 -17.52
C LEU A 555 -2.05 4.98 -18.81
N PHE A 556 -2.46 5.51 -19.96
CA PHE A 556 -1.88 5.20 -21.26
C PHE A 556 -0.90 6.29 -21.68
N VAL A 557 0.35 5.90 -21.91
CA VAL A 557 1.44 6.81 -22.27
C VAL A 557 2.23 6.31 -23.47
N PHE A 558 2.93 7.21 -24.14
CA PHE A 558 4.02 6.90 -25.05
C PHE A 558 5.29 7.58 -24.56
N ILE A 559 6.39 6.84 -24.43
CA ILE A 559 7.69 7.39 -24.03
C ILE A 559 8.74 7.03 -25.06
N SER A 560 9.57 7.97 -25.47
CA SER A 560 10.71 7.70 -26.35
C SER A 560 11.97 8.40 -25.85
N PHE A 561 13.12 7.82 -26.17
CA PHE A 561 14.42 8.41 -25.90
C PHE A 561 15.10 8.77 -27.22
N LYS A 562 15.76 9.92 -27.26
CA LYS A 562 16.70 10.30 -28.31
C LYS A 562 18.09 10.38 -27.69
N ALA A 563 19.06 9.69 -28.28
CA ALA A 563 20.47 9.98 -28.02
C ALA A 563 20.84 11.22 -28.85
N GLU A 564 21.49 12.21 -28.23
CA GLU A 564 22.14 13.31 -28.95
C GLU A 564 23.63 13.14 -28.98
#